data_AF-A0A1G5D0C1-F1
#
_entry.id   AF-A0A1G5D0C1-F1
#
_cell.length_a   1.000
_cell.length_b   1.000
_cell.length_c   1.000
_cell.angle_alpha   90.00
_cell.angle_beta   90.00
_cell.angle_gamma   90.00
#
_symmetry.space_group_name_H-M   'P 1'
#
loop_
_entity.id
_entity.type
_entity.pdbx_description
1 polymer ?
#
loop_
_entity_poly.entity_id
_entity_poly.type
_entity_poly.pdbx_seq_one_letter_code
_entity_poly.pdbx_strand_id
1 'polypeptide(L)'
;MKTFNAQAYLSLREVPNMLHIRGWVETARPDDRVRFKKSINQGANPGVLMTELVITRGSKPERETTKRFKLELKGDHAKGYREINIRYDDGMRQYAIQDAIEVFGMPKIK
;
A
#
# COMPACT_ATOMS: atom_id res chain seq x y z
N MET A 1 -12.12 9.21 -11.19
CA MET A 1 -11.00 8.32 -10.84
C MET A 1 -11.56 6.93 -10.60
N LYS A 2 -11.23 5.95 -11.45
CA LYS A 2 -11.98 4.69 -11.51
C LYS A 2 -11.16 3.47 -11.11
N THR A 3 -9.83 3.56 -11.17
CA THR A 3 -9.01 2.35 -11.03
C THR A 3 -7.85 2.52 -10.04
N PHE A 4 -7.81 1.60 -9.08
CA PHE A 4 -6.83 1.49 -8.01
C PHE A 4 -6.47 0.01 -7.86
N ASN A 5 -5.18 -0.29 -7.72
CA ASN A 5 -4.69 -1.64 -7.49
C ASN A 5 -3.53 -1.60 -6.49
N ALA A 6 -3.47 -2.61 -5.63
CA ALA A 6 -2.38 -2.82 -4.71
C ALA A 6 -2.14 -4.31 -4.52
N GLN A 7 -0.90 -4.66 -4.21
CA GLN A 7 -0.46 -6.00 -3.83
C GLN A 7 0.54 -5.88 -2.68
N ALA A 8 0.58 -6.89 -1.81
CA ALA A 8 1.54 -6.95 -0.73
C ALA A 8 2.22 -8.31 -0.65
N TYR A 9 3.52 -8.30 -0.37
CA TYR A 9 4.28 -9.53 -0.13
C TYR A 9 5.33 -9.35 0.96
N LEU A 10 5.49 -10.38 1.79
CA LEU A 10 6.50 -10.47 2.83
C LEU A 10 7.68 -11.29 2.34
N SER A 11 8.85 -10.67 2.27
CA SER A 11 10.13 -11.32 1.95
C SER A 11 10.80 -11.79 3.24
N LEU A 12 10.87 -13.12 3.41
CA LEU A 12 11.60 -13.76 4.51
C LEU A 12 13.10 -14.00 4.20
N ARG A 13 13.52 -13.68 2.97
CA ARG A 13 14.93 -13.83 2.53
C ARG A 13 15.76 -12.59 2.80
N GLU A 14 15.12 -11.43 2.95
CA GLU A 14 15.79 -10.17 3.26
C GLU A 14 16.12 -10.09 4.76
N VAL A 15 17.28 -9.53 5.10
CA VAL A 15 17.69 -9.30 6.49
C VAL A 15 17.87 -7.80 6.71
N PRO A 16 17.02 -7.14 7.54
CA PRO A 16 15.83 -7.71 8.20
C PRO A 16 14.72 -8.04 7.20
N ASN A 17 13.80 -8.93 7.62
CA ASN A 17 12.61 -9.27 6.82
C ASN A 17 11.85 -8.00 6.41
N MET A 18 11.27 -8.02 5.21
CA MET A 18 10.68 -6.82 4.61
C MET A 18 9.30 -7.11 4.02
N LEU A 19 8.30 -6.35 4.46
CA LEU A 19 6.99 -6.29 3.82
C LEU A 19 7.01 -5.21 2.75
N HIS A 20 6.71 -5.63 1.53
CA HIS A 20 6.62 -4.78 0.35
C HIS A 20 5.16 -4.60 -0.03
N ILE A 21 4.73 -3.36 -0.15
CA ILE A 21 3.40 -2.99 -0.66
C ILE A 21 3.62 -2.14 -1.90
N ARG A 22 3.00 -2.50 -3.01
CA ARG A 22 3.14 -1.76 -4.27
C ARG A 22 1.85 -1.77 -5.05
N GLY A 23 1.69 -0.79 -5.91
CA GLY A 23 0.49 -0.69 -6.72
C GLY A 23 0.47 0.55 -7.56
N TRP A 24 -0.72 0.88 -8.04
CA TRP A 24 -0.95 2.05 -8.85
C TRP A 24 -2.36 2.60 -8.65
N VAL A 25 -2.50 3.88 -8.91
CA VAL A 25 -3.77 4.60 -8.86
C VAL A 25 -3.82 5.58 -10.03
N GLU A 26 -4.97 5.73 -10.66
CA GLU A 26 -5.21 6.82 -11.60
C GLU A 26 -5.31 8.14 -10.84
N THR A 27 -4.75 9.22 -11.37
CA THR A 27 -4.89 10.57 -10.82
C THR A 27 -5.39 11.52 -11.90
N ALA A 28 -6.12 12.57 -11.50
CA ALA A 28 -6.75 13.50 -12.42
C ALA A 28 -5.73 14.36 -13.19
N ARG A 29 -4.56 14.62 -12.60
CA ARG A 29 -3.52 15.49 -13.17
C ARG A 29 -2.16 14.79 -13.20
N PRO A 30 -1.32 15.14 -14.19
CA PRO A 30 0.00 14.53 -14.34
C PRO A 30 1.00 14.96 -13.27
N ASP A 31 0.74 16.03 -12.52
CA ASP A 31 1.57 16.49 -11.40
C ASP A 31 0.96 16.20 -10.02
N ASP A 32 -0.13 15.44 -9.95
CA ASP A 32 -0.64 14.90 -8.70
C ASP A 32 0.43 14.04 -8.01
N ARG A 33 0.47 14.09 -6.68
CA ARG A 33 1.43 13.36 -5.85
C ARG A 33 0.71 12.33 -5.00
N VAL A 34 1.20 11.09 -5.04
CA VAL A 34 0.66 9.97 -4.25
C VAL A 34 1.68 9.58 -3.19
N ARG A 35 1.26 9.54 -1.91
CA ARG A 35 2.13 9.17 -0.78
C ARG A 35 1.35 8.39 0.27
N PHE A 36 2.03 7.52 1.02
CA PHE A 36 1.43 6.91 2.20
C PHE A 36 1.43 7.90 3.38
N LYS A 37 0.32 7.95 4.12
CA LYS A 37 0.23 8.59 5.43
C LYS A 37 0.89 7.69 6.47
N LYS A 38 1.65 8.28 7.39
CA LYS A 38 2.48 7.57 8.38
C LYS A 38 1.69 6.82 9.48
N SER A 39 0.38 6.64 9.34
CA SER A 39 -0.41 5.87 10.32
C SER A 39 -0.34 4.38 9.99
N ILE A 40 0.66 3.70 10.52
CA ILE A 40 0.68 2.24 10.62
C ILE A 40 -0.03 1.89 11.93
N ASN A 41 -1.36 1.93 11.90
CA ASN A 41 -2.14 1.48 13.04
C ASN A 41 -2.42 -0.01 12.84
N GLN A 42 -2.00 -0.85 13.80
CA GLN A 42 -2.68 -2.12 14.01
C GLN A 42 -4.13 -1.74 14.32
N GLY A 43 -5.07 -2.10 13.44
CA GLY A 43 -6.49 -1.89 13.72
C GLY A 43 -6.94 -2.72 14.92
N ALA A 44 -8.25 -2.79 15.17
CA ALA A 44 -8.81 -3.71 16.17
C ALA A 44 -8.42 -5.19 15.90
N ASN A 45 -8.03 -5.50 14.66
CA ASN A 45 -7.39 -6.76 14.29
C ASN A 45 -5.86 -6.54 14.13
N PRO A 46 -5.02 -7.13 15.01
CA PRO A 46 -3.57 -6.94 14.97
C PRO A 46 -2.90 -7.55 13.72
N GLY A 47 -3.61 -8.42 13.00
CA GLY A 47 -3.12 -9.04 11.76
C GLY A 47 -3.30 -8.19 10.49
N VAL A 48 -3.99 -7.05 10.57
CA VAL A 48 -4.27 -6.20 9.40
C VAL A 48 -3.45 -4.92 9.48
N LEU A 49 -2.64 -4.69 8.45
CA LEU A 49 -1.93 -3.43 8.28
C LEU A 49 -2.86 -2.39 7.67
N MET A 50 -3.31 -1.43 8.47
CA MET A 50 -4.07 -0.29 7.98
C MET A 50 -3.10 0.78 7.47
N THR A 51 -3.29 1.23 6.24
CA THR A 51 -2.54 2.35 5.67
C THR A 51 -3.43 3.22 4.78
N GLU A 52 -3.00 4.45 4.54
CA GLU A 52 -3.77 5.45 3.80
C GLU A 52 -2.88 6.07 2.73
N LEU A 53 -3.38 6.13 1.49
CA LEU A 53 -2.78 6.90 0.41
C LEU A 53 -3.39 8.30 0.41
N VAL A 54 -2.51 9.30 0.39
CA VAL A 54 -2.85 10.71 0.24
C VAL A 54 -2.48 11.12 -1.17
N ILE A 55 -3.47 11.63 -1.90
CA ILE A 55 -3.29 12.21 -3.23
C ILE A 55 -3.36 13.73 -3.09
N THR A 56 -2.22 14.39 -3.27
CA THR A 56 -2.16 15.86 -3.29
C THR A 56 -2.37 16.34 -4.72
N ARG A 57 -3.40 17.17 -4.93
CA ARG A 57 -3.75 17.71 -6.25
C ARG A 57 -2.67 18.69 -6.74
N GLY A 58 -2.19 18.46 -7.95
CA GLY A 58 -1.28 19.35 -8.66
C GLY A 58 -2.00 20.51 -9.34
N SER A 59 -1.29 21.31 -10.11
CA SER A 59 -1.80 22.50 -10.80
C SER A 59 -1.87 22.36 -12.32
N LYS A 60 -1.38 21.26 -12.91
CA LYS A 60 -1.44 21.07 -14.37
C LYS A 60 -2.88 20.83 -14.85
N PRO A 61 -3.16 21.06 -16.15
CA PRO A 61 -4.45 20.71 -16.74
C PRO A 61 -4.82 19.25 -16.49
N GLU A 62 -6.13 18.98 -16.44
CA GLU A 62 -6.63 17.64 -16.22
C GLU A 62 -6.24 16.72 -17.37
N ARG A 63 -5.54 15.65 -17.02
CA ARG A 63 -5.07 14.60 -17.91
C ARG A 63 -4.83 13.38 -17.04
N GLU A 64 -5.76 12.43 -17.12
CA GLU A 64 -5.69 11.19 -16.35
C GLU A 64 -4.31 10.54 -16.53
N THR A 65 -3.69 10.20 -15.41
CA THR A 65 -2.32 9.69 -15.37
C THR A 65 -2.23 8.59 -14.33
N THR A 66 -1.60 7.46 -14.67
CA THR A 66 -1.31 6.41 -13.71
C THR A 66 -0.11 6.79 -12.84
N LYS A 67 -0.29 6.71 -11.51
CA LYS A 67 0.75 6.93 -10.51
C LYS A 67 1.03 5.64 -9.76
N ARG A 68 2.30 5.22 -9.77
CA ARG A 68 2.77 4.08 -8.99
C ARG A 68 3.12 4.53 -7.58
N PHE A 69 2.89 3.66 -6.60
CA PHE A 69 3.31 3.86 -5.22
C PHE A 69 3.99 2.59 -4.69
N LYS A 70 4.81 2.77 -3.65
CA LYS A 70 5.39 1.68 -2.89
C LYS A 70 5.57 2.05 -1.41
N LEU A 71 5.46 1.07 -0.53
CA LEU A 71 5.77 1.15 0.89
C LEU A 71 6.58 -0.09 1.28
N GLU A 72 7.64 0.12 2.05
CA GLU A 72 8.52 -0.94 2.55
C GLU A 72 8.54 -0.84 4.08
N LEU A 73 8.14 -1.91 4.77
CA LEU A 73 8.21 -2.00 6.22
C LEU A 73 9.24 -3.06 6.61
N LYS A 74 10.24 -2.65 7.40
CA LYS A 74 11.35 -3.49 7.83
C LYS A 74 11.15 -4.01 9.24
N GLY A 75 11.69 -5.19 9.50
CA GLY A 75 11.82 -5.73 10.87
C GLY A 75 10.69 -6.66 11.28
N ASP A 76 10.72 -7.12 12.53
CA ASP A 76 9.81 -8.17 13.02
C ASP A 76 8.33 -7.76 13.03
N HIS A 77 8.05 -6.45 13.04
CA HIS A 77 6.70 -5.92 12.93
C HIS A 77 6.03 -6.30 11.59
N ALA A 78 6.84 -6.52 10.53
CA ALA A 78 6.33 -6.95 9.23
C ALA A 78 5.73 -8.37 9.25
N LYS A 79 6.19 -9.24 10.16
CA LYS A 79 5.70 -10.62 10.29
C LYS A 79 4.33 -10.73 10.94
N GLY A 80 3.91 -9.69 11.68
CA GLY A 80 2.64 -9.67 12.38
C GLY A 80 1.44 -9.52 11.45
N TYR A 81 1.65 -8.98 10.24
CA TYR A 81 0.59 -8.70 9.28
C TYR A 81 0.35 -9.88 8.34
N ARG A 82 -0.93 -10.18 8.11
CA ARG A 82 -1.41 -11.19 7.15
C ARG A 82 -2.18 -10.57 6.00
N GLU A 83 -2.69 -9.36 6.21
CA GLU A 83 -3.48 -8.61 5.24
C GLU A 83 -3.08 -7.14 5.27
N ILE A 84 -3.27 -6.48 4.13
CA ILE A 84 -3.22 -5.02 4.01
C ILE A 84 -4.62 -4.47 3.83
N ASN A 85 -4.86 -3.28 4.38
CA ASN A 85 -6.02 -2.46 4.03
C ASN A 85 -5.51 -1.07 3.67
N ILE A 86 -5.56 -0.73 2.37
CA ILE A 86 -5.12 0.56 1.84
C ILE A 86 -6.34 1.38 1.52
N ARG A 87 -6.49 2.51 2.21
CA ARG A 87 -7.57 3.47 1.96
C ARG A 87 -7.05 4.69 1.22
N TYR A 88 -7.89 5.30 0.40
CA TYR A 88 -7.65 6.66 -0.09
C TYR A 88 -8.98 7.41 -0.20
N ASP A 89 -8.92 8.72 -0.04
CA ASP A 89 -10.06 9.63 -0.14
C ASP A 89 -9.77 10.62 -1.27
N ASP A 90 -10.70 10.77 -2.22
CA ASP A 90 -10.61 11.75 -3.31
C ASP A 90 -11.39 13.05 -3.03
N GLY A 91 -11.93 13.19 -1.82
CA GLY A 91 -12.78 14.31 -1.38
C GLY A 91 -14.27 14.11 -1.68
N MET A 92 -14.64 13.09 -2.46
CA MET A 92 -16.03 12.72 -2.76
C MET A 92 -16.36 11.29 -2.31
N ARG A 93 -15.39 10.38 -2.36
CA ARG A 93 -15.54 8.96 -2.05
C ARG A 93 -14.29 8.43 -1.37
N GLN A 94 -14.52 7.48 -0.46
CA GLN A 94 -13.47 6.65 0.09
C GLN A 94 -13.39 5.34 -0.67
N TYR A 95 -12.16 4.97 -1.01
CA TYR A 95 -11.83 3.73 -1.68
C TYR A 95 -10.94 2.92 -0.76
N ALA A 96 -11.12 1.59 -0.78
CA ALA A 96 -10.29 0.68 -0.02
C ALA A 96 -9.97 -0.56 -0.85
N ILE A 97 -8.73 -1.04 -0.74
CA ILE A 97 -8.35 -2.41 -1.12
C ILE A 97 -7.94 -3.14 0.14
N GLN A 98 -8.50 -4.33 0.30
CA GLN A 98 -8.02 -5.33 1.25
C GLN A 98 -7.45 -6.49 0.45
N ASP A 99 -6.22 -6.87 0.77
CA ASP A 99 -5.54 -7.95 0.07
C ASP A 99 -4.68 -8.76 1.04
N ALA A 100 -4.51 -10.04 0.74
CA ALA A 100 -3.67 -10.94 1.52
C ALA A 100 -2.19 -10.64 1.26
N ILE A 101 -1.36 -10.79 2.29
CA ILE A 101 0.08 -10.67 2.16
C ILE A 101 0.64 -12.02 1.70
N GLU A 102 1.19 -12.06 0.49
CA GLU A 102 1.88 -13.25 0.00
C GLU A 102 3.24 -13.41 0.70
N VAL A 103 3.52 -14.59 1.26
CA VAL A 103 4.78 -14.84 1.97
C VAL A 103 5.76 -15.56 1.05
N PHE A 104 6.91 -14.94 0.79
CA PHE A 104 7.97 -15.51 -0.03
C PHE A 104 9.19 -15.84 0.82
N GLY A 105 9.72 -17.06 0.62
CA GLY A 105 11.01 -17.45 1.20
C GLY A 105 10.95 -18.34 2.44
N MET A 106 9.85 -19.06 2.68
CA MET A 106 9.89 -20.16 3.65
C MET A 106 11.02 -21.14 3.28
N PRO A 107 11.91 -21.52 4.22
CA PRO A 107 12.87 -22.57 3.97
C PRO A 107 12.10 -23.85 3.63
N LYS A 108 12.55 -24.56 2.60
CA LYS A 108 12.10 -25.94 2.37
C LYS A 108 12.44 -26.71 3.64
N ILE A 109 11.43 -27.16 4.38
CA ILE A 109 11.63 -28.14 5.45
C ILE A 109 12.16 -29.39 4.74
N LYS A 110 13.42 -29.72 4.99
CA LYS A 110 14.02 -30.99 4.57
C LYS A 110 13.58 -32.08 5.53
#